data_AF-A0A9D2F2S7-F1
#
_entry.id   AF-A0A9D2F2S7-F1
#
_cell.length_a   1.000
_cell.length_b   1.000
_cell.length_c   1.000
_cell.angle_alpha   90.00
_cell.angle_beta   90.00
_cell.angle_gamma   90.00
#
_symmetry.space_group_name_H-M   'P 1'
#
loop_
_entity.id
_entity.type
_entity.pdbx_description
1 polymer ?
#
loop_
_entity_poly.entity_id
_entity_poly.type
_entity_poly.pdbx_seq_one_letter_code
_entity_poly.pdbx_strand_id
1 'polypeptide(L)'
;MNECNKIADPTPLGNIVTGLVLFTLWPVLFGLADTTAMAAVMPWALAAAPLILLTSAQAFRTGNVIGAVANGALSGVTLVQNGVWGAVVVAYTAAGRTVPEPIAAVKGLVDGPAFLAAAFMLLCISLSFARLRNAPMAFFMGVICLGFACMGVSDLGLFNLRLPAAGCVMAFAAWMVYSGSAMLMHTALGRKVLPY
;
A
#
# COMPACT_ATOMS: atom_id res chain seq x y z
N MET A 1 22.12 32.62 0.60
CA MET A 1 22.08 31.14 0.52
C MET A 1 21.00 30.77 -0.49
N ASN A 2 21.35 29.97 -1.49
CA ASN A 2 20.59 29.75 -2.74
C ASN A 2 19.13 29.32 -2.56
N GLU A 3 18.21 30.03 -3.22
CA GLU A 3 16.78 29.66 -3.37
C GLU A 3 16.54 28.53 -4.38
N CYS A 4 17.59 27.92 -4.94
CA CYS A 4 17.52 27.04 -6.12
C CYS A 4 17.24 25.55 -5.82
N ASN A 5 16.67 25.18 -4.66
CA ASN A 5 16.34 23.77 -4.39
C ASN A 5 15.18 23.59 -3.40
N LYS A 6 14.08 24.35 -3.58
CA LYS A 6 12.81 23.99 -2.93
C LYS A 6 12.23 22.77 -3.63
N ILE A 7 12.67 21.59 -3.20
CA ILE A 7 12.08 20.30 -3.59
C ILE A 7 10.61 20.33 -3.14
N ALA A 8 9.69 20.09 -4.07
CA ALA A 8 8.26 19.99 -3.77
C ALA A 8 8.00 18.84 -2.79
N ASP A 9 7.04 19.02 -1.87
CA ASP A 9 6.67 17.95 -0.92
C ASP A 9 6.15 16.72 -1.69
N PRO A 10 6.81 15.55 -1.60
CA PRO A 10 6.41 14.35 -2.32
C PRO A 10 5.24 13.62 -1.66
N THR A 11 4.90 13.96 -0.42
CA THR A 11 3.88 13.27 0.39
C THR A 11 2.50 13.21 -0.28
N PRO A 12 1.98 14.29 -0.89
CA PRO A 12 0.66 14.27 -1.50
C PRO A 12 0.58 13.30 -2.70
N LEU A 13 1.62 13.28 -3.53
CA LEU A 13 1.72 12.39 -4.68
C LEU A 13 1.85 10.92 -4.22
N GLY A 14 2.70 10.67 -3.22
CA GLY A 14 2.87 9.34 -2.63
C GLY A 14 1.56 8.78 -2.07
N ASN A 15 0.78 9.63 -1.39
CA ASN A 15 -0.50 9.22 -0.82
C ASN A 15 -1.56 8.92 -1.89
N ILE A 16 -1.68 9.75 -2.92
CA ILE A 16 -2.63 9.52 -4.04
C ILE A 16 -2.28 8.23 -4.78
N VAL A 17 -1.01 8.06 -5.17
CA VAL A 17 -0.57 6.88 -5.92
C VAL A 17 -0.77 5.62 -5.09
N THR A 18 -0.40 5.63 -3.81
CA THR A 18 -0.61 4.49 -2.90
C THR A 18 -2.10 4.15 -2.76
N GLY A 19 -2.96 5.16 -2.58
CA GLY A 19 -4.41 4.95 -2.49
C GLY A 19 -5.00 4.36 -3.78
N LEU A 20 -4.60 4.88 -4.95
CA LEU A 20 -5.03 4.37 -6.25
C LEU A 20 -4.56 2.93 -6.48
N VAL A 21 -3.34 2.59 -6.10
CA VAL A 21 -2.81 1.22 -6.19
C VAL A 21 -3.59 0.26 -5.30
N LEU A 22 -3.93 0.67 -4.07
CA LEU A 22 -4.75 -0.18 -3.21
C LEU A 22 -6.15 -0.37 -3.78
N PHE A 23 -6.73 0.66 -4.41
CA PHE A 23 -8.00 0.54 -5.14
C PHE A 23 -7.93 -0.32 -6.40
N THR A 24 -6.79 -0.42 -7.08
CA THR A 24 -6.66 -1.31 -8.24
C THR A 24 -6.33 -2.74 -7.84
N LEU A 25 -5.58 -2.93 -6.76
CA LEU A 25 -5.16 -4.24 -6.28
C LEU A 25 -6.19 -4.92 -5.35
N TRP A 26 -7.15 -4.20 -4.76
CA TRP A 26 -8.11 -4.82 -3.83
C TRP A 26 -8.81 -6.09 -4.38
N PRO A 27 -9.30 -6.16 -5.65
CA PRO A 27 -9.98 -7.36 -6.13
C PRO A 27 -9.01 -8.55 -6.22
N VAL A 28 -7.73 -8.25 -6.49
CA VAL A 28 -6.65 -9.22 -6.57
C VAL A 28 -6.25 -9.73 -5.18
N LEU A 29 -6.11 -8.82 -4.21
CA LEU A 29 -5.74 -9.13 -2.82
C LEU A 29 -6.76 -10.02 -2.11
N PHE A 30 -8.04 -9.90 -2.49
CA PHE A 30 -9.14 -10.66 -1.87
C PHE A 30 -9.63 -11.83 -2.72
N GLY A 31 -8.97 -12.14 -3.83
CA GLY A 31 -9.33 -13.27 -4.70
C GLY A 31 -10.67 -13.11 -5.41
N LEU A 32 -11.12 -11.86 -5.60
CA LEU A 32 -12.32 -11.51 -6.36
C LEU A 32 -12.03 -11.36 -7.86
N ALA A 33 -10.76 -11.19 -8.24
CA ALA A 33 -10.31 -11.17 -9.62
C ALA A 33 -9.91 -12.58 -10.08
N ASP A 34 -10.33 -12.95 -11.29
CA ASP A 34 -9.83 -14.13 -11.98
C ASP A 34 -8.39 -13.91 -12.50
N THR A 35 -7.73 -14.97 -12.94
CA THR A 35 -6.34 -14.93 -13.43
C THR A 35 -6.19 -14.01 -14.66
N THR A 36 -7.23 -13.89 -15.49
CA THR A 36 -7.30 -12.97 -16.63
C THR A 36 -7.36 -11.50 -16.21
N ALA A 37 -8.18 -11.15 -15.23
CA ALA A 37 -8.25 -9.80 -14.67
C ALA A 37 -6.96 -9.44 -13.92
N MET A 38 -6.37 -10.38 -13.19
CA MET A 38 -5.04 -10.21 -12.59
C MET A 38 -4.00 -9.91 -13.66
N ALA A 39 -3.96 -10.68 -14.75
CA ALA A 39 -3.02 -10.46 -15.85
C ALA A 39 -3.19 -9.10 -16.53
N ALA A 40 -4.42 -8.60 -16.64
CA ALA A 40 -4.71 -7.31 -17.27
C ALA A 40 -4.36 -6.10 -16.38
N VAL A 41 -4.59 -6.18 -15.07
CA VAL A 41 -4.40 -5.06 -14.13
C VAL A 41 -2.96 -4.94 -13.62
N MET A 42 -2.23 -6.05 -13.59
CA MET A 42 -0.89 -6.13 -13.03
C MET A 42 0.17 -5.21 -13.66
N PRO A 43 0.25 -5.04 -15.00
CA PRO A 43 1.18 -4.08 -15.61
C PRO A 43 0.91 -2.64 -15.15
N TRP A 44 -0.36 -2.28 -14.94
CA TRP A 44 -0.76 -0.95 -14.45
C TRP A 44 -0.39 -0.75 -12.99
N ALA A 45 -0.59 -1.77 -12.16
CA ALA A 45 -0.15 -1.73 -10.76
C ALA A 45 1.38 -1.60 -10.67
N LEU A 46 2.13 -2.38 -11.46
CA LEU A 46 3.59 -2.31 -11.51
C LEU A 46 4.12 -0.96 -12.02
N ALA A 47 3.40 -0.29 -12.92
CA ALA A 47 3.76 1.05 -13.38
C ALA A 47 3.74 2.10 -12.25
N ALA A 48 3.01 1.85 -11.16
CA ALA A 48 3.02 2.73 -9.99
C ALA A 48 4.25 2.54 -9.08
N ALA A 49 4.93 1.39 -9.15
CA ALA A 49 6.11 1.10 -8.33
C ALA A 49 7.24 2.14 -8.45
N PRO A 50 7.68 2.59 -9.65
CA PRO A 50 8.70 3.64 -9.76
C PRO A 50 8.25 4.97 -9.14
N LEU A 51 6.97 5.34 -9.29
CA LEU A 51 6.44 6.56 -8.68
C LEU A 51 6.49 6.51 -7.16
N ILE A 52 6.15 5.36 -6.55
CA ILE A 52 6.20 5.26 -5.09
C ILE A 52 7.63 5.19 -4.56
N LEU A 53 8.55 4.52 -5.27
CA LEU A 53 9.97 4.53 -4.93
C LEU A 53 10.54 5.95 -4.99
N LEU A 54 10.18 6.72 -6.01
CA LEU A 54 10.60 8.12 -6.15
C LEU A 54 10.05 8.98 -5.00
N THR A 55 8.75 8.89 -4.69
CA THR A 55 8.16 9.66 -3.59
C THR A 55 8.75 9.27 -2.22
N SER A 56 9.05 8.00 -2.00
CA SER A 56 9.69 7.51 -0.76
C SER A 56 11.13 8.01 -0.66
N ALA A 57 11.91 7.95 -1.73
CA ALA A 57 13.27 8.47 -1.77
C ALA A 57 13.32 10.00 -1.55
N GLN A 58 12.36 10.74 -2.12
CA GLN A 58 12.23 12.16 -1.89
C GLN A 58 11.80 12.47 -0.44
N ALA A 59 10.90 11.67 0.14
CA ALA A 59 10.49 11.82 1.55
C ALA A 59 11.67 11.58 2.53
N PHE A 60 12.58 10.65 2.22
CA PHE A 60 13.84 10.50 2.96
C PHE A 60 14.72 11.74 2.85
N ARG A 61 14.82 12.34 1.65
CA ARG A 61 15.63 13.56 1.43
C ARG A 61 15.07 14.78 2.14
N THR A 62 13.76 14.85 2.37
CA THR A 62 13.11 15.96 3.09
C THR A 62 13.02 15.72 4.61
N GLY A 63 13.57 14.62 5.13
CA GLY A 63 13.58 14.29 6.56
C GLY A 63 12.26 13.68 7.07
N ASN A 64 11.29 13.41 6.20
CA ASN A 64 10.03 12.73 6.53
C ASN A 64 10.22 11.20 6.55
N VAL A 65 11.01 10.71 7.52
CA VAL A 65 11.36 9.29 7.65
C VAL A 65 10.13 8.42 7.88
N ILE A 66 9.16 8.89 8.67
CA ILE A 66 7.95 8.11 9.00
C ILE A 66 7.10 7.91 7.74
N GLY A 67 6.87 8.97 6.95
CA GLY A 67 6.13 8.88 5.70
C GLY A 67 6.85 8.03 4.65
N ALA A 68 8.17 8.14 4.56
CA ALA A 68 8.98 7.34 3.65
C ALA A 68 8.93 5.84 3.98
N VAL A 69 9.01 5.49 5.27
CA VAL A 69 8.91 4.09 5.73
C VAL A 69 7.49 3.56 5.55
N ALA A 70 6.46 4.35 5.87
CA ALA A 70 5.07 3.92 5.67
C ALA A 70 4.78 3.64 4.19
N ASN A 71 5.07 4.58 3.30
CA ASN A 71 4.84 4.42 1.85
C ASN A 71 5.73 3.33 1.26
N GLY A 72 6.99 3.23 1.70
CA GLY A 72 7.93 2.22 1.25
C GLY A 72 7.56 0.80 1.71
N ALA A 73 7.15 0.62 2.96
CA ALA A 73 6.72 -0.68 3.50
C ALA A 73 5.41 -1.14 2.87
N LEU A 74 4.42 -0.24 2.79
CA LEU A 74 3.15 -0.51 2.13
C LEU A 74 3.38 -0.94 0.69
N SER A 75 4.18 -0.19 -0.06
CA SER A 75 4.44 -0.48 -1.47
C SER A 75 5.34 -1.69 -1.68
N GLY A 76 6.34 -1.89 -0.84
CA GLY A 76 7.18 -3.10 -0.90
C GLY A 76 6.33 -4.36 -0.76
N VAL A 77 5.47 -4.40 0.27
CA VAL A 77 4.66 -5.58 0.59
C VAL A 77 3.46 -5.72 -0.35
N THR A 78 2.79 -4.63 -0.75
CA THR A 78 1.63 -4.74 -1.64
C THR A 78 1.99 -4.75 -3.12
N LEU A 79 3.01 -4.03 -3.58
CA LEU A 79 3.38 -3.96 -5.00
C LEU A 79 4.46 -4.93 -5.40
N VAL A 80 5.54 -5.10 -4.63
CA VAL A 80 6.62 -6.00 -5.08
C VAL A 80 6.15 -7.45 -4.94
N GLN A 81 5.51 -7.79 -3.83
CA GLN A 81 5.06 -9.16 -3.58
C GLN A 81 3.92 -9.58 -4.53
N ASN A 82 2.85 -8.78 -4.62
CA ASN A 82 1.76 -9.07 -5.56
C ASN A 82 2.18 -8.82 -7.02
N GLY A 83 3.13 -7.90 -7.24
CA GLY A 83 3.76 -7.59 -8.53
C GLY A 83 4.51 -8.78 -9.13
N VAL A 84 5.32 -9.44 -8.30
CA VAL A 84 6.02 -10.66 -8.70
C VAL A 84 5.03 -11.80 -8.88
N TRP A 85 4.04 -11.92 -7.98
CA TRP A 85 3.01 -12.97 -8.11
C TRP A 85 2.20 -12.84 -9.40
N GLY A 86 1.70 -11.65 -9.72
CA GLY A 86 0.95 -11.47 -10.94
C GLY A 86 1.81 -11.60 -12.20
N ALA A 87 3.12 -11.30 -12.16
CA ALA A 87 4.02 -11.63 -13.27
C ALA A 87 4.14 -13.15 -13.49
N VAL A 88 4.19 -13.94 -12.42
CA VAL A 88 4.13 -15.41 -12.49
C VAL A 88 2.80 -15.85 -13.11
N VAL A 89 1.67 -15.30 -12.67
CA VAL A 89 0.35 -15.61 -13.22
C VAL A 89 0.27 -15.27 -14.72
N VAL A 90 0.78 -14.10 -15.13
CA VAL A 90 0.84 -13.69 -16.54
C VAL A 90 1.67 -14.66 -17.36
N ALA A 91 2.85 -15.06 -16.88
CA ALA A 91 3.73 -15.97 -17.61
C ALA A 91 3.10 -17.36 -17.83
N TYR A 92 2.43 -17.91 -16.80
CA TYR A 92 1.71 -19.18 -16.93
C TYR A 92 0.49 -19.07 -17.85
N THR A 93 -0.28 -17.98 -17.71
CA THR A 93 -1.47 -17.73 -18.54
C THR A 93 -1.11 -17.54 -20.01
N ALA A 94 -0.02 -16.80 -20.30
CA ALA A 94 0.51 -16.63 -21.66
C ALA A 94 1.01 -17.95 -22.27
N ALA A 95 1.47 -18.89 -21.43
CA ALA A 95 1.86 -20.24 -21.84
C ALA A 95 0.67 -21.22 -21.95
N GLY A 96 -0.57 -20.76 -21.72
CA GLY A 96 -1.77 -21.61 -21.73
C GLY A 96 -1.84 -22.61 -20.57
N ARG A 97 -1.12 -22.37 -19.47
CA ARG A 97 -1.05 -23.25 -18.30
C ARG A 97 -1.61 -22.54 -17.07
N THR A 98 -2.17 -23.29 -16.15
CA THR A 98 -2.53 -22.79 -14.82
C THR A 98 -1.31 -22.83 -13.90
N VAL A 99 -1.29 -21.95 -12.90
CA VAL A 99 -0.23 -21.97 -11.88
C VAL A 99 -0.35 -23.28 -11.08
N PRO A 100 0.73 -24.06 -10.93
CA PRO A 100 0.71 -25.29 -10.14
C PRO A 100 0.27 -25.04 -8.69
N GLU A 101 -0.63 -25.89 -8.17
CA GLU A 101 -1.07 -25.88 -6.76
C GLU A 101 0.07 -25.78 -5.73
N PRO A 102 1.20 -26.51 -5.85
CA PRO A 102 2.28 -26.39 -4.88
C PRO A 102 2.89 -24.98 -4.83
N ILE A 103 2.90 -24.25 -5.95
CA ILE A 103 3.38 -22.86 -5.98
C ILE A 103 2.38 -21.93 -5.29
N ALA A 104 1.09 -22.15 -5.49
CA ALA A 104 0.03 -21.40 -4.80
C ALA A 104 -0.01 -21.65 -3.29
N ALA A 105 0.31 -22.87 -2.85
CA ALA A 105 0.39 -23.22 -1.41
C ALA A 105 1.59 -22.56 -0.72
N VAL A 106 2.75 -22.52 -1.38
CA VAL A 106 3.95 -21.85 -0.86
C VAL A 106 3.75 -20.34 -0.78
N LYS A 107 2.97 -19.74 -1.70
CA LYS A 107 2.64 -18.31 -1.66
C LYS A 107 2.05 -17.89 -0.32
N GLY A 108 1.04 -18.60 0.19
CA GLY A 108 0.40 -18.24 1.47
C GLY A 108 1.39 -18.26 2.65
N LEU A 109 2.30 -19.24 2.66
CA LEU A 109 3.35 -19.35 3.68
C LEU A 109 4.43 -18.28 3.60
N VAL A 110 4.67 -17.70 2.42
CA VAL A 110 5.62 -16.60 2.21
C VAL A 110 4.96 -15.24 2.44
N ASP A 111 3.70 -15.09 2.03
CA ASP A 111 2.95 -13.83 2.11
C ASP A 111 2.44 -13.54 3.51
N GLY A 112 2.00 -14.56 4.24
CA GLY A 112 1.53 -14.43 5.62
C GLY A 112 2.52 -13.71 6.55
N PRO A 113 3.79 -14.18 6.66
CA PRO A 113 4.82 -13.54 7.47
C PRO A 113 5.17 -12.12 7.00
N ALA A 114 5.16 -11.86 5.70
CA ALA A 114 5.43 -10.53 5.15
C ALA A 114 4.33 -9.53 5.54
N PHE A 115 3.05 -9.93 5.45
CA PHE A 115 1.94 -9.12 5.93
C PHE A 115 1.96 -8.90 7.44
N LEU A 116 2.37 -9.90 8.24
CA LEU A 116 2.54 -9.73 9.68
C LEU A 116 3.69 -8.77 10.04
N ALA A 117 4.82 -8.86 9.33
CA ALA A 117 5.93 -7.92 9.50
C ALA A 117 5.52 -6.49 9.13
N ALA A 118 4.75 -6.33 8.05
CA ALA A 118 4.16 -5.05 7.66
C ALA A 118 3.22 -4.50 8.73
N ALA A 119 2.34 -5.35 9.27
CA ALA A 119 1.42 -4.98 10.35
C ALA A 119 2.19 -4.50 11.59
N PHE A 120 3.26 -5.21 11.98
CA PHE A 120 4.10 -4.80 13.11
C PHE A 120 4.76 -3.43 12.87
N MET A 121 5.30 -3.18 11.68
CA MET A 121 5.86 -1.86 11.35
C MET A 121 4.79 -0.76 11.37
N LEU A 122 3.60 -1.02 10.81
CA LEU A 122 2.49 -0.07 10.80
C LEU A 122 1.95 0.22 12.20
N LEU A 123 1.98 -0.77 13.11
CA LEU A 123 1.66 -0.59 14.52
C LEU A 123 2.64 0.40 15.18
N CYS A 124 3.95 0.22 14.97
CA CYS A 124 4.98 1.14 15.47
C CYS A 124 4.81 2.57 14.92
N ILE A 125 4.45 2.69 13.64
CA ILE A 125 4.15 3.98 13.00
C ILE A 125 2.89 4.61 13.60
N SER A 126 1.81 3.84 13.79
CA SER A 126 0.56 4.32 14.41
C SER A 126 0.79 4.84 15.83
N LEU A 127 1.55 4.10 16.65
CA LEU A 127 1.92 4.53 18.01
C LEU A 127 2.76 5.81 18.00
N SER A 128 3.64 5.96 17.02
CA SER A 128 4.46 7.17 16.85
C SER A 128 3.59 8.39 16.52
N PHE A 129 2.63 8.25 15.59
CA PHE A 129 1.69 9.32 15.27
C PHE A 129 0.72 9.64 16.42
N ALA A 130 0.33 8.64 17.21
CA ALA A 130 -0.48 8.85 18.42
C ALA A 130 0.27 9.73 19.44
N ARG A 131 1.58 9.48 19.64
CA ARG A 131 2.42 10.34 20.50
C ARG A 131 2.60 11.75 19.94
N LEU A 132 2.65 11.90 18.61
CA LEU A 132 2.71 13.20 17.93
C LEU A 132 1.36 13.95 17.91
N ARG A 133 0.33 13.44 18.61
CA ARG A 133 -1.05 13.97 18.64
C ARG A 133 -1.71 14.12 17.27
N ASN A 134 -1.23 13.40 16.25
CA ASN A 134 -1.82 13.41 14.93
C ASN A 134 -2.88 12.29 14.83
N ALA A 135 -4.02 12.53 15.49
CA ALA A 135 -5.11 11.56 15.65
C ALA A 135 -5.62 10.91 14.34
N PRO A 136 -5.89 11.64 13.24
CA PRO A 136 -6.42 11.02 12.03
C PRO A 136 -5.40 10.06 11.41
N MET A 137 -4.13 10.46 11.32
CA MET A 137 -3.07 9.64 10.75
C MET A 137 -2.78 8.39 11.60
N ALA A 138 -2.80 8.52 12.93
CA ALA A 138 -2.65 7.39 13.84
C ALA A 138 -3.79 6.38 13.69
N PHE A 139 -5.04 6.86 13.57
CA PHE A 139 -6.22 6.01 13.40
C PHE A 139 -6.17 5.22 12.10
N PHE A 140 -5.97 5.88 10.95
CA PHE A 140 -5.93 5.19 9.66
C PHE A 140 -4.73 4.25 9.53
N MET A 141 -3.58 4.57 10.15
CA MET A 141 -2.46 3.63 10.26
C MET A 141 -2.78 2.40 11.12
N GLY A 142 -3.61 2.57 12.16
CA GLY A 142 -4.13 1.46 12.95
C GLY A 142 -5.12 0.59 12.16
N VAL A 143 -6.00 1.20 11.36
CA VAL A 143 -6.96 0.48 10.49
C VAL A 143 -6.22 -0.40 9.48
N ILE A 144 -5.22 0.14 8.78
CA ILE A 144 -4.45 -0.65 7.81
C ILE A 144 -3.57 -1.71 8.49
N CYS A 145 -3.04 -1.43 9.68
CA CYS A 145 -2.35 -2.43 10.50
C CYS A 145 -3.25 -3.64 10.79
N LEU A 146 -4.51 -3.39 11.19
CA LEU A 146 -5.49 -4.45 11.40
C LEU A 146 -5.77 -5.22 10.10
N GLY A 147 -5.89 -4.49 8.97
CA GLY A 147 -6.05 -5.09 7.65
C GLY A 147 -4.92 -6.08 7.30
N PHE A 148 -3.66 -5.67 7.47
CA PHE A 148 -2.51 -6.55 7.21
C PHE A 148 -2.37 -7.69 8.20
N ALA A 149 -2.71 -7.48 9.48
CA ALA A 149 -2.74 -8.56 10.47
C ALA A 149 -3.78 -9.63 10.09
N CYS A 150 -4.97 -9.20 9.68
CA CYS A 150 -6.03 -10.09 9.20
C CYS A 150 -5.61 -10.84 7.91
N MET A 151 -4.94 -10.17 6.96
CA MET A 151 -4.38 -10.84 5.78
C MET A 151 -3.32 -11.86 6.15
N GLY A 152 -2.38 -11.50 7.03
CA GLY A 152 -1.29 -12.39 7.44
C GLY A 152 -1.79 -13.65 8.14
N VAL A 153 -2.76 -13.52 9.06
CA VAL A 153 -3.40 -14.67 9.73
C VAL A 153 -4.20 -15.52 8.74
N SER A 154 -4.83 -14.90 7.75
CA SER A 154 -5.60 -15.62 6.72
C SER A 154 -4.72 -16.38 5.74
N ASP A 155 -3.58 -15.84 5.34
CA ASP A 155 -2.67 -16.48 4.40
C ASP A 155 -1.84 -17.60 5.06
N LEU A 156 -1.67 -17.56 6.39
CA LEU A 156 -1.17 -18.68 7.19
C LEU A 156 -2.22 -19.80 7.40
N GLY A 157 -3.46 -19.64 6.93
CA GLY A 157 -4.51 -20.65 7.03
C GLY A 157 -5.11 -20.81 8.43
N LEU A 158 -4.87 -19.88 9.35
CA LEU A 158 -5.37 -19.96 10.73
C LEU A 158 -6.86 -19.58 10.82
N PHE A 159 -7.26 -18.47 10.20
CA PHE A 159 -8.65 -17.98 10.16
C PHE A 159 -8.94 -17.21 8.87
N ASN A 160 -10.11 -17.42 8.27
CA ASN A 160 -10.50 -16.69 7.06
C ASN A 160 -11.01 -15.27 7.39
N LEU A 161 -10.10 -14.30 7.46
CA LEU A 161 -10.36 -12.90 7.80
C LEU A 161 -10.20 -11.96 6.58
N ARG A 162 -10.36 -12.49 5.36
CA ARG A 162 -10.18 -11.71 4.11
C ARG A 162 -11.20 -10.59 3.95
N LEU A 163 -12.47 -10.82 4.29
CA LEU A 163 -13.52 -9.79 4.23
C LEU A 163 -13.27 -8.58 5.14
N PRO A 164 -12.99 -8.74 6.45
CA PRO A 164 -12.67 -7.59 7.29
C PRO A 164 -11.35 -6.91 6.90
N ALA A 165 -10.37 -7.66 6.40
CA ALA A 165 -9.16 -7.08 5.82
C ALA A 165 -9.47 -6.17 4.62
N ALA A 166 -10.41 -6.57 3.75
CA ALA A 166 -10.84 -5.76 2.60
C ALA A 166 -11.43 -4.42 3.02
N GLY A 167 -12.31 -4.42 4.02
CA GLY A 167 -12.86 -3.19 4.58
C GLY A 167 -11.77 -2.24 5.09
N CYS A 168 -10.78 -2.79 5.80
CA CYS A 168 -9.67 -2.00 6.35
C CYS A 168 -8.78 -1.41 5.26
N VAL A 169 -8.41 -2.20 4.25
CA VAL A 169 -7.57 -1.75 3.13
C VAL A 169 -8.29 -0.69 2.31
N MET A 170 -9.59 -0.86 2.04
CA MET A 170 -10.40 0.10 1.29
C MET A 170 -10.60 1.42 2.05
N ALA A 171 -10.86 1.36 3.36
CA ALA A 171 -10.97 2.55 4.19
C ALA A 171 -9.65 3.35 4.21
N PHE A 172 -8.51 2.65 4.31
CA PHE A 172 -7.20 3.28 4.23
C PHE A 172 -6.88 3.83 2.84
N ALA A 173 -7.23 3.11 1.77
CA ALA A 173 -7.05 3.59 0.39
C ALA A 173 -7.83 4.90 0.15
N ALA A 174 -9.09 4.96 0.60
CA ALA A 174 -9.91 6.16 0.53
C ALA A 174 -9.27 7.33 1.30
N TRP A 175 -8.76 7.07 2.50
CA TRP A 175 -8.04 8.07 3.30
C TRP A 175 -6.75 8.55 2.62
N MET A 176 -5.99 7.66 2.00
CA MET A 176 -4.75 8.02 1.31
C MET A 176 -5.02 8.93 0.11
N VAL A 177 -6.05 8.63 -0.69
CA VAL A 177 -6.49 9.53 -1.76
C VAL A 177 -6.97 10.87 -1.20
N TYR A 178 -7.84 10.85 -0.18
CA TYR A 178 -8.37 12.06 0.45
C TYR A 178 -7.27 12.95 1.04
N SER A 179 -6.39 12.39 1.87
CA SER A 179 -5.30 13.12 2.52
C SER A 179 -4.30 13.68 1.51
N GLY A 180 -3.98 12.93 0.45
CA GLY A 180 -3.13 13.42 -0.63
C GLY A 180 -3.78 14.56 -1.42
N SER A 181 -5.07 14.45 -1.77
CA SER A 181 -5.81 15.54 -2.43
C SER A 181 -5.93 16.76 -1.52
N ALA A 182 -6.19 16.58 -0.23
CA ALA A 182 -6.30 17.67 0.73
C ALA A 182 -4.97 18.42 0.92
N MET A 183 -3.84 17.70 0.96
CA MET A 183 -2.50 18.30 0.99
C MET A 183 -2.15 19.07 -0.29
N LEU A 184 -2.55 18.54 -1.47
CA LEU A 184 -2.41 19.27 -2.73
C LEU A 184 -3.23 20.55 -2.73
N MET A 185 -4.48 20.50 -2.28
CA MET A 185 -5.35 21.67 -2.20
C MET A 185 -4.82 22.71 -1.21
N HIS A 186 -4.28 22.30 -0.07
CA HIS A 186 -3.64 23.19 0.89
C HIS A 186 -2.46 23.94 0.25
N THR A 187 -1.61 23.22 -0.47
CA THR A 187 -0.44 23.79 -1.15
C THR A 187 -0.86 24.71 -2.30
N ALA A 188 -1.88 24.35 -3.06
CA ALA A 188 -2.37 25.12 -4.21
C ALA A 188 -3.15 26.38 -3.80
N LEU A 189 -3.93 26.30 -2.72
CA LEU A 189 -4.82 27.38 -2.26
C LEU A 189 -4.21 28.25 -1.16
N GLY A 190 -3.06 27.85 -0.60
CA GLY A 190 -2.39 28.57 0.49
C GLY A 190 -3.17 28.62 1.81
N ARG A 191 -4.25 27.83 1.93
CA ARG A 191 -5.13 27.78 3.11
C ARG A 191 -5.63 26.36 3.36
N LYS A 192 -5.85 25.99 4.63
CA LYS A 192 -6.44 24.69 4.99
C LYS A 192 -7.92 24.69 4.64
N VAL A 193 -8.28 23.94 3.60
CA VAL A 193 -9.68 23.76 3.16
C VAL A 193 -10.28 22.47 3.71
N LEU A 194 -9.46 21.43 3.87
CA LEU A 194 -9.89 20.11 4.32
C LEU A 194 -9.02 19.66 5.51
N PRO A 195 -9.60 19.03 6.56
CA PRO A 195 -8.83 18.45 7.66
C PRO A 195 -8.16 17.16 7.18
N TYR A 196 -6.84 17.08 7.33
CA TYR A 196 -6.02 15.89 7.06
C TYR A 196 -4.93 15.77 8.12
#